data_AF-A0A2T8HX73-F1
#
_entry.id   AF-A0A2T8HX73-F1
#
_cell.length_a   1.000
_cell.length_b   1.000
_cell.length_c   1.000
_cell.angle_alpha   90.00
_cell.angle_beta   90.00
_cell.angle_gamma   90.00
#
_symmetry.space_group_name_H-M   'P 1'
#
loop_
_entity.id
_entity.type
_entity.pdbx_description
1 polymer ?
#
loop_
_entity_poly.entity_id
_entity_poly.type
_entity_poly.pdbx_seq_one_letter_code
_entity_poly.pdbx_strand_id
1 'polypeptide(L)'
;MLGTDTRDLRATFELAPAGGFDIVLADSTPGGAGYARRLIEESRFSARRLLLEAISKLDCEKDCQTTCVHCLNDYSNQIWWDRMDRHLSRVWLEKVVSRSIARPSHVPKEAVPCMSPIGIALGPVLKGHKQVIAVGSSIWGAEEPEASLGSARALRDWLDDGRDRCAWLAASDRDEISPTGADRQIAQMLRPAEESGRLVFVRLSEEEMQNAPRLTMFGGISNEELFDDEPRQSFLSGLGNGVCFRRHGMEDLSSLWIAKHVHKILEAPKSEIFSRLLDRLVVHRFQAGAPRNISAVFEDLKGKTVSLDIQDPYVAAQHRNREKLGEFLRALRQVDISIERLTLTWNPRNGNDHRQSQSEGLRSISQPHLSGDVVLSPWEPSRGEHFHDRIVHIREKGSGATWRVDVTSGIDNLMSYQKQCNLFIEKF
;
A
#
# COMPACT_ATOMS: atom_id res chain seq x y z
N MET A 1 5.90 -6.56 -17.38
CA MET A 1 5.46 -5.18 -17.67
C MET A 1 4.58 -5.14 -18.92
N LEU A 2 5.04 -5.50 -20.12
CA LEU A 2 4.28 -5.38 -21.37
C LEU A 2 3.35 -6.56 -21.71
N GLY A 3 3.42 -7.66 -20.94
CA GLY A 3 2.66 -8.89 -21.26
C GLY A 3 3.21 -9.65 -22.48
N THR A 4 4.49 -9.47 -22.78
CA THR A 4 5.19 -9.99 -23.97
C THR A 4 6.02 -11.23 -23.66
N ASP A 5 6.26 -12.06 -24.69
CA ASP A 5 7.29 -13.08 -24.70
C ASP A 5 8.68 -12.44 -24.91
N THR A 6 9.73 -13.10 -24.42
CA THR A 6 11.14 -12.70 -24.65
C THR A 6 11.51 -12.51 -26.12
N ARG A 7 10.77 -13.14 -27.05
CA ARG A 7 11.01 -13.06 -28.49
C ARG A 7 10.27 -11.91 -29.17
N ASP A 8 9.34 -11.23 -28.49
CA ASP A 8 8.52 -10.16 -29.09
C ASP A 8 9.29 -8.85 -29.25
N LEU A 9 10.35 -8.67 -28.45
CA LEU A 9 11.26 -7.53 -28.51
C LEU A 9 12.68 -8.01 -28.77
N ARG A 10 13.43 -7.25 -29.56
CA ARG A 10 14.87 -7.45 -29.79
C ARG A 10 15.61 -6.20 -29.37
N ALA A 11 16.74 -6.41 -28.70
CA ALA A 11 17.69 -5.36 -28.36
C ALA A 11 18.98 -5.58 -29.14
N THR A 12 19.54 -4.51 -29.68
CA THR A 12 20.89 -4.46 -30.24
C THR A 12 21.56 -3.17 -29.80
N PHE A 13 22.86 -3.05 -30.05
CA PHE A 13 23.59 -1.81 -29.81
C PHE A 13 24.46 -1.46 -31.02
N GLU A 14 24.72 -0.17 -31.19
CA GLU A 14 25.64 0.36 -32.18
C GLU A 14 26.53 1.44 -31.55
N LEU A 15 27.68 1.72 -32.18
CA LEU A 15 28.55 2.80 -31.73
C LEU A 15 27.91 4.14 -32.07
N ALA A 16 27.62 4.94 -31.04
CA ALA A 16 27.00 6.24 -31.22
C ALA A 16 27.97 7.21 -31.92
N PRO A 17 27.50 8.05 -32.87
CA PRO A 17 28.36 8.99 -33.60
C PRO A 17 29.13 9.98 -32.70
N ALA A 18 28.56 10.33 -31.55
CA ALA A 18 29.18 11.22 -30.56
C ALA A 18 30.10 10.48 -29.56
N GLY A 19 30.35 9.18 -29.77
CA GLY A 19 31.02 8.29 -28.83
C GLY A 19 30.04 7.63 -27.86
N GLY A 20 30.35 6.40 -27.45
CA GLY A 20 29.47 5.56 -26.61
C GLY A 20 28.67 4.56 -27.43
N PHE A 21 27.53 4.12 -26.89
CA PHE A 21 26.66 3.14 -27.52
C PHE A 21 25.22 3.63 -27.57
N ASP A 22 24.57 3.48 -28.73
CA ASP A 22 23.13 3.58 -28.87
C ASP A 22 22.54 2.20 -28.64
N ILE A 23 21.57 2.10 -27.72
CA ILE A 23 20.81 0.87 -27.48
C ILE A 23 19.49 0.97 -28.24
N VAL A 24 19.29 0.05 -29.19
CA VAL A 24 18.11 0.00 -30.04
C VAL A 24 17.22 -1.14 -29.55
N LEU A 25 16.01 -0.79 -29.11
CA LEU A 25 14.96 -1.74 -28.76
C LEU A 25 13.86 -1.67 -29.83
N ALA A 26 13.57 -2.80 -30.48
CA ALA A 26 12.59 -2.89 -31.56
C ALA A 26 11.68 -4.11 -31.41
N ASP A 27 10.48 -4.02 -31.99
CA ASP A 27 9.59 -5.17 -32.12
C ASP A 27 10.19 -6.18 -33.10
N SER A 28 10.06 -7.47 -32.78
CA SER A 28 10.57 -8.54 -33.64
C SER A 28 9.68 -8.88 -34.83
N THR A 29 8.42 -8.43 -34.80
CA THR A 29 7.44 -8.67 -35.86
C THR A 29 7.59 -7.69 -37.02
N PRO A 30 7.55 -8.15 -38.29
CA PRO A 30 7.53 -7.27 -39.45
C PRO A 30 6.37 -6.27 -39.38
N GLY A 31 6.67 -4.99 -39.56
CA GLY A 31 5.68 -3.90 -39.44
C GLY A 31 5.45 -3.38 -38.02
N GLY A 32 5.98 -4.07 -36.99
CA GLY A 32 5.90 -3.67 -35.59
C GLY A 32 4.57 -4.01 -34.90
N ALA A 33 4.64 -4.68 -33.75
CA ALA A 33 3.48 -4.93 -32.89
C ALA A 33 3.13 -3.73 -31.98
N GLY A 34 3.98 -2.70 -31.97
CA GLY A 34 3.84 -1.49 -31.18
C GLY A 34 4.46 -1.55 -29.79
N TYR A 35 5.08 -2.65 -29.34
CA TYR A 35 5.54 -2.76 -27.94
C TYR A 35 6.60 -1.73 -27.58
N ALA A 36 7.60 -1.52 -28.45
CA ALA A 36 8.62 -0.50 -28.24
C ALA A 36 8.01 0.92 -28.15
N ARG A 37 7.01 1.21 -29.00
CA ARG A 37 6.28 2.48 -28.99
C ARG A 37 5.50 2.70 -27.68
N ARG A 38 4.83 1.64 -27.20
CA ARG A 38 4.02 1.69 -25.97
C ARG A 38 4.85 2.08 -24.74
N LEU A 39 6.14 1.73 -24.69
CA LEU A 39 7.06 2.12 -23.62
C LEU A 39 7.26 3.63 -23.48
N ILE A 40 6.94 4.40 -24.53
CA ILE A 40 7.13 5.85 -24.59
C ILE A 40 5.78 6.58 -24.61
N GLU A 41 4.82 6.07 -25.39
CA GLU A 41 3.57 6.79 -25.68
C GLU A 41 2.43 6.46 -24.70
N GLU A 42 2.38 5.26 -24.12
CA GLU A 42 1.31 4.88 -23.20
C GLU A 42 1.71 5.16 -21.75
N SER A 43 0.91 5.96 -21.02
CA SER A 43 1.18 6.34 -19.62
C SER A 43 1.30 5.15 -18.66
N ARG A 44 0.75 3.99 -19.01
CA ARG A 44 0.84 2.76 -18.21
C ARG A 44 2.21 2.09 -18.30
N PHE A 45 2.96 2.31 -19.37
CA PHE A 45 4.28 1.74 -19.58
C PHE A 45 5.33 2.84 -19.55
N SER A 46 6.56 2.47 -19.25
CA SER A 46 7.64 3.45 -19.16
C SER A 46 8.97 2.80 -19.45
N ALA A 47 9.67 3.31 -20.46
CA ALA A 47 11.05 2.95 -20.72
C ALA A 47 11.93 3.20 -19.48
N ARG A 48 11.67 4.28 -18.73
CA ARG A 48 12.36 4.55 -17.46
C ARG A 48 12.13 3.44 -16.45
N ARG A 49 10.88 3.01 -16.26
CA ARG A 49 10.55 1.89 -15.38
C ARG A 49 11.21 0.59 -15.85
N LEU A 50 11.26 0.32 -17.16
CA LEU A 50 11.96 -0.83 -17.70
C LEU A 50 13.45 -0.84 -17.30
N LEU A 51 14.15 0.30 -17.40
CA LEU A 51 15.55 0.39 -17.01
C LEU A 51 15.74 0.20 -15.49
N LEU A 52 14.84 0.76 -14.67
CA LEU A 52 14.86 0.56 -13.21
C LEU A 52 14.61 -0.91 -12.82
N GLU A 53 13.68 -1.59 -13.50
CA GLU A 53 13.45 -3.04 -13.32
C GLU A 53 14.67 -3.86 -13.76
N ALA A 54 15.38 -3.43 -14.81
CA ALA A 54 16.63 -4.08 -15.22
C ALA A 54 17.74 -3.88 -14.16
N ILE A 55 17.89 -2.70 -13.55
CA ILE A 55 18.79 -2.48 -12.40
C ILE A 55 18.43 -3.44 -11.26
N SER A 56 17.14 -3.54 -10.91
CA SER A 56 16.64 -4.45 -9.88
C SER A 56 16.98 -5.91 -10.17
N LYS A 57 16.89 -6.36 -11.43
CA LYS A 57 17.31 -7.72 -11.83
C LYS A 57 18.81 -7.96 -11.73
N LEU A 58 19.63 -6.93 -11.91
CA LEU A 58 21.08 -7.02 -11.72
C LEU A 58 21.47 -7.05 -10.23
N ASP A 59 20.56 -6.67 -9.32
CA ASP A 59 20.64 -6.93 -7.88
C ASP A 59 20.28 -8.41 -7.59
N CYS A 60 21.16 -9.29 -8.04
CA CYS A 60 20.89 -10.71 -8.12
C CYS A 60 20.66 -11.34 -6.73
N GLU A 61 19.49 -11.94 -6.54
CA GLU A 61 19.12 -12.66 -5.30
C GLU A 61 20.07 -13.81 -4.91
N LYS A 62 20.86 -14.33 -5.87
CA LYS A 62 21.84 -15.40 -5.65
C LYS A 62 23.22 -14.89 -5.30
N ASP A 63 23.41 -13.57 -5.34
CA ASP A 63 24.69 -12.90 -5.13
C ASP A 63 25.84 -13.52 -5.96
N CYS A 64 25.60 -13.69 -7.26
CA CYS A 64 26.59 -14.31 -8.14
C CYS A 64 27.81 -13.40 -8.37
N GLN A 65 28.99 -14.00 -8.54
CA GLN A 65 30.26 -13.28 -8.72
C GLN A 65 30.34 -12.43 -9.99
N THR A 66 29.79 -12.92 -11.11
CA THR A 66 29.78 -12.20 -12.39
C THR A 66 28.37 -12.15 -12.95
N THR A 67 27.80 -13.29 -13.33
CA THR A 67 26.44 -13.41 -13.87
C THR A 67 25.82 -14.77 -13.55
N CYS A 68 24.49 -14.87 -13.63
CA CYS A 68 23.78 -16.14 -13.60
C CYS A 68 22.43 -16.02 -14.33
N VAL A 69 21.72 -17.14 -14.43
CA VAL A 69 20.40 -17.23 -15.09
C VAL A 69 19.28 -16.45 -14.38
N HIS A 70 19.52 -16.02 -13.13
CA HIS A 70 18.57 -15.20 -12.37
C HIS A 70 18.74 -13.70 -12.63
N CYS A 71 19.83 -13.25 -13.26
CA CYS A 71 20.09 -11.82 -13.48
C CYS A 71 20.29 -11.44 -14.95
N LEU A 72 21.30 -12.00 -15.62
CA LEU A 72 21.76 -11.51 -16.93
C LEU A 72 21.86 -12.62 -17.99
N ASN A 73 21.96 -13.88 -17.57
CA ASN A 73 22.17 -14.99 -18.50
C ASN A 73 20.83 -15.57 -18.96
N ASP A 74 20.70 -15.75 -20.27
CA ASP A 74 19.61 -16.50 -20.89
C ASP A 74 20.17 -17.37 -22.04
N TYR A 75 19.37 -18.31 -22.54
CA TYR A 75 19.82 -19.22 -23.60
C TYR A 75 20.19 -18.49 -24.90
N SER A 76 19.61 -17.33 -25.18
CA SER A 76 19.88 -16.56 -26.39
C SER A 76 21.23 -15.85 -26.36
N ASN A 77 21.77 -15.57 -25.16
CA ASN A 77 23.06 -14.91 -24.97
C ASN A 77 24.16 -15.85 -24.44
N GLN A 78 23.95 -17.17 -24.52
CA GLN A 78 24.87 -18.19 -23.99
C GLN A 78 26.31 -18.07 -24.47
N ILE A 79 26.51 -17.68 -25.73
CA ILE A 79 27.85 -17.50 -26.32
C ILE A 79 28.67 -16.37 -25.67
N TRP A 80 28.05 -15.53 -24.84
CA TRP A 80 28.66 -14.37 -24.20
C TRP A 80 28.76 -14.50 -22.68
N TRP A 81 28.24 -15.57 -22.06
CA TRP A 81 28.13 -15.69 -20.60
C TRP A 81 29.48 -15.52 -19.88
N ASP A 82 30.58 -15.97 -20.49
CA ASP A 82 31.95 -15.85 -19.99
C ASP A 82 32.50 -14.42 -20.00
N ARG A 83 31.87 -13.52 -20.77
CA ARG A 83 32.29 -12.12 -20.93
C ARG A 83 31.38 -11.12 -20.22
N MET A 84 30.24 -11.57 -19.70
CA MET A 84 29.28 -10.70 -19.05
C MET A 84 29.62 -10.50 -17.56
N ASP A 85 29.39 -9.29 -17.06
CA ASP A 85 29.51 -8.95 -15.66
C ASP A 85 28.34 -8.05 -15.24
N ARG A 86 27.50 -8.56 -14.33
CA ARG A 86 26.31 -7.83 -13.84
C ARG A 86 26.69 -6.54 -13.13
N HIS A 87 27.85 -6.49 -12.47
CA HIS A 87 28.28 -5.32 -11.69
C HIS A 87 28.63 -4.16 -12.63
N LEU A 88 29.33 -4.46 -13.73
CA LEU A 88 29.64 -3.46 -14.76
C LEU A 88 28.37 -2.96 -15.46
N SER A 89 27.48 -3.88 -15.85
CA SER A 89 26.19 -3.53 -16.46
C SER A 89 25.34 -2.67 -15.52
N ARG A 90 25.31 -3.01 -14.22
CA ARG A 90 24.58 -2.26 -13.20
C ARG A 90 25.13 -0.85 -13.07
N VAL A 91 26.43 -0.69 -12.83
CA VAL A 91 27.07 0.63 -12.69
C VAL A 91 26.84 1.51 -13.92
N TRP A 92 26.89 0.93 -15.12
CA TRP A 92 26.60 1.67 -16.36
C TRP A 92 25.13 2.10 -16.42
N LEU A 93 24.19 1.19 -16.15
CA LEU A 93 22.76 1.45 -16.24
C LEU A 93 22.28 2.46 -15.19
N GLU A 94 22.82 2.37 -13.98
CA GLU A 94 22.59 3.35 -12.90
C GLU A 94 23.01 4.76 -13.31
N LYS A 95 24.14 4.91 -14.02
CA LYS A 95 24.57 6.21 -14.58
C LYS A 95 23.63 6.71 -15.67
N VAL A 96 23.12 5.83 -16.53
CA VAL A 96 22.15 6.19 -17.58
C VAL A 96 20.87 6.71 -16.96
N VAL A 97 20.29 5.95 -16.02
CA VAL A 97 19.03 6.32 -15.37
C VAL A 97 19.21 7.62 -14.57
N SER A 98 20.31 7.79 -13.85
CA SER A 98 20.59 9.00 -13.06
C SER A 98 20.60 10.30 -13.87
N ARG A 99 20.89 10.25 -15.18
CA ARG A 99 20.82 11.43 -16.07
C ARG A 99 19.39 11.81 -16.47
N SER A 100 18.46 10.86 -16.40
CA SER A 100 17.08 11.02 -16.88
C SER A 100 16.09 11.38 -15.77
N ILE A 101 16.51 11.28 -14.50
CA ILE A 101 15.66 11.48 -13.32
C ILE A 101 16.13 12.72 -12.57
N ALA A 102 15.22 13.68 -12.39
CA ALA A 102 15.48 14.83 -11.54
C ALA A 102 15.69 14.35 -10.11
N ARG A 103 16.84 14.70 -9.53
CA ARG A 103 17.17 14.37 -8.14
C ARG A 103 16.65 15.48 -7.22
N PRO A 104 15.79 15.17 -6.23
CA PRO A 104 15.39 16.13 -5.22
C PRO A 104 16.61 16.68 -4.44
N SER A 105 16.51 17.91 -3.92
CA SER A 105 17.63 18.59 -3.28
C SER A 105 18.15 17.92 -2.00
N HIS A 106 17.27 17.20 -1.30
CA HIS A 106 17.62 16.48 -0.07
C HIS A 106 18.31 15.14 -0.31
N VAL A 107 18.27 14.62 -1.54
CA VAL A 107 18.82 13.31 -1.88
C VAL A 107 20.34 13.40 -2.08
N PRO A 108 21.15 12.58 -1.39
CA PRO A 108 22.60 12.55 -1.57
C PRO A 108 23.04 12.30 -3.02
N LYS A 109 24.21 12.83 -3.40
CA LYS A 109 24.70 12.74 -4.79
C LYS A 109 25.03 11.32 -5.22
N GLU A 110 25.43 10.51 -4.27
CA GLU A 110 25.78 9.10 -4.40
C GLU A 110 24.56 8.17 -4.44
N ALA A 111 23.35 8.66 -4.11
CA ALA A 111 22.16 7.84 -4.15
C ALA A 111 21.69 7.63 -5.60
N VAL A 112 21.36 6.39 -5.93
CA VAL A 112 21.04 5.94 -7.28
C VAL A 112 19.54 5.71 -7.41
N PRO A 113 18.89 6.12 -8.52
CA PRO A 113 17.47 5.89 -8.69
C PRO A 113 17.10 4.39 -8.68
N CYS A 114 15.99 4.07 -7.99
CA CYS A 114 15.44 2.73 -7.80
C CYS A 114 13.92 2.72 -7.94
N MET A 115 13.34 1.53 -8.11
CA MET A 115 11.91 1.35 -7.86
C MET A 115 11.65 1.32 -6.36
N SER A 116 10.66 2.07 -5.90
CA SER A 116 10.22 1.98 -4.51
C SER A 116 9.68 0.57 -4.20
N PRO A 117 10.04 -0.05 -3.07
CA PRO A 117 9.53 -1.36 -2.71
C PRO A 117 8.10 -1.25 -2.15
N ILE A 118 7.13 -1.62 -2.99
CA ILE A 118 5.70 -1.55 -2.67
C ILE A 118 5.19 -2.94 -2.24
N GLY A 119 4.38 -2.96 -1.17
CA GLY A 119 3.70 -4.17 -0.74
C GLY A 119 4.67 -5.27 -0.34
N ILE A 120 4.48 -6.45 -0.90
CA ILE A 120 5.32 -7.62 -0.61
C ILE A 120 6.78 -7.44 -1.04
N ALA A 121 7.08 -6.49 -1.94
CA ALA A 121 8.43 -6.19 -2.38
C ALA A 121 9.30 -5.57 -1.27
N LEU A 122 8.71 -5.11 -0.17
CA LEU A 122 9.45 -4.65 1.01
C LEU A 122 10.28 -5.76 1.64
N GLY A 123 9.76 -6.99 1.71
CA GLY A 123 10.42 -8.10 2.42
C GLY A 123 11.85 -8.39 1.93
N PRO A 124 12.06 -8.56 0.61
CA PRO A 124 13.39 -8.72 0.04
C PRO A 124 14.36 -7.59 0.37
N VAL A 125 13.87 -6.34 0.47
CA VAL A 125 14.70 -5.17 0.79
C VAL A 125 15.12 -5.16 2.26
N LEU A 126 14.26 -5.60 3.18
CA LEU A 126 14.59 -5.70 4.60
C LEU A 126 15.54 -6.87 4.91
N LYS A 127 15.62 -7.88 4.02
CA LYS A 127 16.42 -9.08 4.23
C LYS A 127 17.90 -8.75 4.43
N GLY A 128 18.53 -9.37 5.41
CA GLY A 128 19.95 -9.17 5.73
C GLY A 128 20.22 -8.03 6.72
N HIS A 129 19.23 -7.18 6.99
CA HIS A 129 19.31 -6.10 7.97
C HIS A 129 18.68 -6.53 9.30
N LYS A 130 19.13 -5.91 10.40
CA LYS A 130 18.61 -6.15 11.75
C LYS A 130 17.73 -5.02 12.25
N GLN A 131 18.01 -3.80 11.82
CA GLN A 131 17.34 -2.61 12.33
C GLN A 131 16.83 -1.78 11.16
N VAL A 132 15.63 -1.24 11.32
CA VAL A 132 14.95 -0.45 10.27
C VAL A 132 14.35 0.79 10.89
N ILE A 133 14.55 1.94 10.26
CA ILE A 133 13.91 3.20 10.64
C ILE A 133 13.17 3.72 9.42
N ALA A 134 11.87 3.94 9.56
CA ALA A 134 11.06 4.54 8.51
C ALA A 134 10.57 5.91 8.97
N VAL A 135 10.59 6.88 8.06
CA VAL A 135 10.23 8.27 8.37
C VAL A 135 9.07 8.73 7.47
N GLY A 136 7.97 9.20 8.05
CA GLY A 136 6.80 9.67 7.29
C GLY A 136 6.11 10.89 7.89
N SER A 137 5.28 11.55 7.09
CA SER A 137 4.58 12.78 7.52
C SER A 137 3.56 12.52 8.63
N SER A 138 2.93 11.34 8.61
CA SER A 138 1.99 10.85 9.62
C SER A 138 2.18 9.35 9.85
N ILE A 139 1.60 8.81 10.92
CA ILE A 139 1.49 7.35 11.09
C ILE A 139 0.42 6.83 10.13
N TRP A 140 -0.76 7.45 10.17
CA TRP A 140 -1.98 6.97 9.53
C TRP A 140 -2.17 7.50 8.11
N GLY A 141 -2.91 6.76 7.29
CA GLY A 141 -3.26 7.16 5.93
C GLY A 141 -3.01 6.06 4.90
N ALA A 142 -3.29 4.80 5.22
CA ALA A 142 -3.25 3.71 4.26
C ALA A 142 -4.37 3.86 3.20
N GLU A 143 -4.05 4.44 2.04
CA GLU A 143 -5.01 4.69 0.96
C GLU A 143 -5.17 3.50 0.01
N GLU A 144 -4.07 2.77 -0.29
CA GLU A 144 -4.08 1.61 -1.19
C GLU A 144 -3.98 0.32 -0.36
N PRO A 145 -5.10 -0.38 -0.07
CA PRO A 145 -5.10 -1.44 0.95
C PRO A 145 -4.22 -2.64 0.57
N GLU A 146 -4.14 -3.00 -0.71
CA GLU A 146 -3.34 -4.14 -1.15
C GLU A 146 -1.84 -3.90 -0.92
N ALA A 147 -1.34 -2.74 -1.35
CA ALA A 147 0.02 -2.31 -1.12
C ALA A 147 0.32 -2.14 0.38
N SER A 148 -0.53 -1.41 1.10
CA SER A 148 -0.32 -1.09 2.52
C SER A 148 -0.31 -2.36 3.39
N LEU A 149 -1.28 -3.26 3.20
CA LEU A 149 -1.32 -4.54 3.90
C LEU A 149 -0.19 -5.48 3.46
N GLY A 150 0.23 -5.41 2.20
CA GLY A 150 1.39 -6.14 1.70
C GLY A 150 2.67 -5.74 2.42
N SER A 151 2.91 -4.44 2.57
CA SER A 151 4.07 -3.89 3.28
C SER A 151 4.05 -4.25 4.76
N ALA A 152 2.87 -4.15 5.40
CA ALA A 152 2.69 -4.55 6.80
C ALA A 152 2.98 -6.04 7.02
N ARG A 153 2.52 -6.93 6.11
CA ARG A 153 2.85 -8.36 6.15
C ARG A 153 4.36 -8.59 6.02
N ALA A 154 4.99 -7.95 5.04
CA ALA A 154 6.43 -8.07 4.85
C ALA A 154 7.23 -7.60 6.07
N LEU A 155 6.83 -6.49 6.71
CA LEU A 155 7.43 -6.00 7.95
C LEU A 155 7.23 -6.98 9.11
N ARG A 156 6.01 -7.50 9.29
CA ARG A 156 5.71 -8.50 10.32
C ARG A 156 6.59 -9.75 10.13
N ASP A 157 6.59 -10.30 8.92
CA ASP A 157 7.34 -11.53 8.62
C ASP A 157 8.83 -11.30 8.85
N TRP A 158 9.36 -10.13 8.43
CA TRP A 158 10.74 -9.74 8.74
C TRP A 158 10.99 -9.63 10.25
N LEU A 159 10.10 -9.03 11.04
CA LEU A 159 10.27 -8.96 12.49
C LEU A 159 10.26 -10.36 13.11
N ASP A 160 9.32 -11.22 12.73
CA ASP A 160 9.14 -12.55 13.33
C ASP A 160 10.27 -13.54 12.99
N ASP A 161 10.94 -13.35 11.86
CA ASP A 161 12.11 -14.12 11.44
C ASP A 161 13.37 -13.92 12.32
N GLY A 162 13.43 -12.87 13.16
CA GLY A 162 14.59 -12.57 13.98
C GLY A 162 14.26 -11.88 15.31
N ARG A 163 14.66 -12.48 16.44
CA ARG A 163 14.38 -11.92 17.77
C ARG A 163 15.14 -10.63 18.08
N ASP A 164 16.25 -10.39 17.38
CA ASP A 164 17.08 -9.19 17.48
C ASP A 164 16.66 -8.07 16.52
N ARG A 165 15.61 -8.30 15.72
CA ARG A 165 15.12 -7.33 14.75
C ARG A 165 14.18 -6.31 15.38
N CYS A 166 14.44 -5.03 15.14
CA CYS A 166 13.55 -3.95 15.55
C CYS A 166 13.31 -2.94 14.42
N ALA A 167 12.12 -2.33 14.46
CA ALA A 167 11.72 -1.27 13.57
C ALA A 167 11.27 -0.03 14.35
N TRP A 168 11.72 1.14 13.93
CA TRP A 168 11.24 2.42 14.43
C TRP A 168 10.49 3.17 13.35
N LEU A 169 9.29 3.63 13.68
CA LEU A 169 8.41 4.38 12.81
C LEU A 169 8.35 5.81 13.31
N ALA A 170 9.10 6.68 12.66
CA ALA A 170 9.18 8.09 12.99
C ALA A 170 8.18 8.90 12.18
N ALA A 171 7.28 9.59 12.86
CA ALA A 171 6.30 10.47 12.25
C ALA A 171 6.37 11.88 12.84
N SER A 172 5.83 12.86 12.12
CA SER A 172 5.71 14.23 12.62
C SER A 172 4.95 14.27 13.95
N ASP A 173 5.32 15.22 14.81
CA ASP A 173 4.60 15.56 16.04
C ASP A 173 3.23 16.21 15.76
N ARG A 174 3.00 16.73 14.54
CA ARG A 174 1.75 17.33 14.07
C ARG A 174 0.80 16.36 13.36
N ASP A 175 0.83 15.08 13.72
CA ASP A 175 0.01 14.06 13.08
C ASP A 175 -1.47 14.18 13.49
N GLU A 176 -2.25 14.84 12.64
CA GLU A 176 -3.70 15.08 12.82
C GLU A 176 -4.57 14.06 12.06
N ILE A 177 -3.97 13.10 11.36
CA ILE A 177 -4.70 12.18 10.48
C ILE A 177 -5.39 11.10 11.32
N SER A 178 -6.66 10.84 11.04
CA SER A 178 -7.39 9.74 11.68
C SER A 178 -7.11 8.40 10.99
N PRO A 179 -7.03 7.27 11.72
CA PRO A 179 -6.84 5.95 11.13
C PRO A 179 -7.95 5.61 10.14
N THR A 180 -7.57 5.05 8.99
CA THR A 180 -8.47 4.42 8.00
C THR A 180 -8.89 3.01 8.42
N GLY A 181 -9.77 2.37 7.64
CA GLY A 181 -10.11 0.95 7.83
C GLY A 181 -8.92 0.01 7.53
N ALA A 182 -8.03 0.40 6.62
CA ALA A 182 -6.79 -0.34 6.34
C ALA A 182 -5.79 -0.20 7.49
N ASP A 183 -5.65 1.01 8.06
CA ASP A 183 -4.77 1.26 9.21
C ASP A 183 -5.16 0.39 10.43
N ARG A 184 -6.46 0.23 10.72
CA ARG A 184 -6.93 -0.65 11.80
C ARG A 184 -6.56 -2.12 11.59
N GLN A 185 -6.58 -2.59 10.34
CA GLN A 185 -6.13 -3.94 10.00
C GLN A 185 -4.61 -4.09 10.14
N ILE A 186 -3.83 -3.09 9.72
CA ILE A 186 -2.38 -3.08 9.88
C ILE A 186 -2.01 -3.06 11.36
N ALA A 187 -2.66 -2.20 12.15
CA ALA A 187 -2.47 -2.13 13.60
C ALA A 187 -2.71 -3.49 14.26
N GLN A 188 -3.78 -4.20 13.90
CA GLN A 188 -4.06 -5.54 14.40
C GLN A 188 -2.94 -6.54 14.04
N MET A 189 -2.41 -6.46 12.82
CA MET A 189 -1.35 -7.34 12.34
C MET A 189 -0.02 -7.12 13.06
N LEU A 190 0.30 -5.87 13.37
CA LEU A 190 1.59 -5.45 13.93
C LEU A 190 1.57 -5.22 15.45
N ARG A 191 0.40 -5.25 16.10
CA ARG A 191 0.25 -5.14 17.56
C ARG A 191 1.22 -6.03 18.36
N PRO A 192 1.40 -7.33 18.04
CA PRO A 192 2.33 -8.16 18.80
C PRO A 192 3.78 -7.66 18.77
N ALA A 193 4.20 -7.07 17.65
CA ALA A 193 5.52 -6.48 17.54
C ALA A 193 5.67 -5.21 18.40
N GLU A 194 4.63 -4.36 18.43
CA GLU A 194 4.59 -3.19 19.31
C GLU A 194 4.67 -3.59 20.79
N GLU A 195 3.81 -4.52 21.23
CA GLU A 195 3.78 -4.99 22.63
C GLU A 195 5.13 -5.59 23.06
N SER A 196 5.80 -6.32 22.16
CA SER A 196 7.13 -6.87 22.40
C SER A 196 8.24 -5.80 22.45
N GLY A 197 7.99 -4.57 21.99
CA GLY A 197 8.98 -3.50 21.87
C GLY A 197 9.90 -3.61 20.65
N ARG A 198 9.56 -4.49 19.71
CA ARG A 198 10.28 -4.64 18.43
C ARG A 198 9.78 -3.70 17.35
N LEU A 199 8.60 -3.10 17.56
CA LEU A 199 8.08 -2.01 16.74
C LEU A 199 7.84 -0.81 17.65
N VAL A 200 8.53 0.30 17.38
CA VAL A 200 8.47 1.50 18.22
C VAL A 200 8.07 2.71 17.39
N PHE A 201 7.07 3.45 17.84
CA PHE A 201 6.68 4.71 17.23
C PHE A 201 7.38 5.89 17.90
N VAL A 202 7.94 6.79 17.08
CA VAL A 202 8.69 7.96 17.53
C VAL A 202 8.09 9.21 16.91
N ARG A 203 8.02 10.29 17.69
CA ARG A 203 7.62 11.62 17.19
C ARG A 203 8.86 12.47 16.96
N LEU A 204 8.99 13.03 15.77
CA LEU A 204 10.06 13.93 15.37
C LEU A 204 9.49 15.30 14.99
N SER A 205 10.28 16.36 15.21
CA SER A 205 9.97 17.69 14.69
C SER A 205 10.22 17.77 13.19
N GLU A 206 9.64 18.76 12.51
CA GLU A 206 9.89 19.02 11.09
C GLU A 206 11.39 19.25 10.78
N GLU A 207 12.12 19.89 11.71
CA GLU A 207 13.56 20.11 11.61
C GLU A 207 14.34 18.80 11.69
N GLU A 208 13.99 17.92 12.64
CA GLU A 208 14.61 16.59 12.76
C GLU A 208 14.35 15.75 11.51
N MET A 209 13.15 15.84 10.94
CA MET A 209 12.79 15.08 9.74
C MET A 209 13.43 15.64 8.47
N GLN A 210 13.97 16.87 8.49
CA GLN A 210 14.50 17.51 7.30
C GLN A 210 15.62 16.67 6.66
N ASN A 211 15.49 16.40 5.36
CA ASN A 211 16.39 15.54 4.58
C ASN A 211 16.52 14.09 5.07
N ALA A 212 15.72 13.64 6.03
CA ALA A 212 15.76 12.25 6.48
C ALA A 212 15.43 11.29 5.33
N PRO A 213 16.13 10.14 5.24
CA PRO A 213 15.72 9.06 4.37
C PRO A 213 14.31 8.59 4.74
N ARG A 214 13.57 8.15 3.73
CA ARG A 214 12.29 7.48 3.91
C ARG A 214 12.45 6.15 4.65
N LEU A 215 13.54 5.44 4.39
CA LEU A 215 13.90 4.18 5.05
C LEU A 215 15.41 4.14 5.30
N THR A 216 15.83 3.78 6.50
CA THR A 216 17.22 3.47 6.85
C THR A 216 17.27 2.03 7.36
N MET A 217 18.18 1.21 6.83
CA MET A 217 18.32 -0.19 7.16
C MET A 217 19.77 -0.48 7.55
N PHE A 218 19.99 -1.10 8.71
CA PHE A 218 21.33 -1.27 9.26
C PHE A 218 21.46 -2.48 10.19
N GLY A 219 22.69 -2.72 10.66
CA GLY A 219 23.04 -3.86 11.52
C GLY A 219 23.20 -5.19 10.77
N GLY A 220 23.29 -5.13 9.43
CA GLY A 220 23.63 -6.25 8.55
C GLY A 220 25.11 -6.24 8.12
N ILE A 221 25.40 -6.85 6.96
CA ILE A 221 26.73 -6.79 6.32
C ILE A 221 27.03 -5.37 5.82
N SER A 222 26.01 -4.72 5.25
CA SER A 222 26.05 -3.33 4.80
C SER A 222 24.82 -2.58 5.31
N ASN A 223 24.93 -1.26 5.37
CA ASN A 223 23.82 -0.37 5.66
C ASN A 223 23.30 0.28 4.37
N GLU A 224 22.02 0.66 4.40
CA GLU A 224 21.30 1.16 3.24
C GLU A 224 20.29 2.26 3.63
N GLU A 225 20.10 3.22 2.72
CA GLU A 225 19.12 4.30 2.85
C GLU A 225 18.30 4.43 1.57
N LEU A 226 16.98 4.60 1.72
CA LEU A 226 16.07 4.94 0.64
C LEU A 226 15.52 6.34 0.87
N PHE A 227 15.55 7.16 -0.18
CA PHE A 227 14.99 8.49 -0.22
C PHE A 227 13.85 8.54 -1.24
N ASP A 228 12.76 9.22 -0.89
CA ASP A 228 11.63 9.49 -1.76
C ASP A 228 11.55 10.97 -2.15
N ASP A 229 10.55 11.32 -2.94
CA ASP A 229 10.26 12.70 -3.33
C ASP A 229 9.39 13.38 -2.27
N GLU A 230 9.47 14.71 -2.18
CA GLU A 230 8.64 15.51 -1.26
C GLU A 230 7.35 15.98 -1.98
N PRO A 231 6.19 16.05 -1.30
CA PRO A 231 5.99 15.83 0.14
C PRO A 231 5.93 14.34 0.53
N ARG A 232 6.49 14.01 1.71
CA ARG A 232 6.41 12.66 2.25
C ARG A 232 4.99 12.17 2.47
N GLN A 233 4.76 10.91 2.11
CA GLN A 233 3.51 10.22 2.40
C GLN A 233 3.46 9.73 3.86
N SER A 234 2.25 9.41 4.32
CA SER A 234 2.05 8.72 5.60
C SER A 234 2.85 7.44 5.65
N PHE A 235 3.30 7.00 6.83
CA PHE A 235 4.06 5.76 6.92
C PHE A 235 3.22 4.55 6.47
N LEU A 236 1.96 4.45 6.91
CA LEU A 236 1.11 3.30 6.60
C LEU A 236 0.55 3.26 5.18
N SER A 237 0.70 4.32 4.38
CA SER A 237 0.51 4.24 2.92
C SER A 237 1.57 3.38 2.22
N GLY A 238 2.66 3.02 2.92
CA GLY A 238 3.81 2.30 2.37
C GLY A 238 4.90 3.25 1.89
N LEU A 239 5.90 2.72 1.16
CA LEU A 239 7.04 3.50 0.68
C LEU A 239 6.77 4.30 -0.61
N GLY A 240 5.49 4.59 -0.90
CA GLY A 240 5.05 5.29 -2.10
C GLY A 240 5.21 4.48 -3.39
N ASN A 241 4.44 4.86 -4.41
CA ASN A 241 4.48 4.25 -5.73
C ASN A 241 5.31 5.12 -6.68
N GLY A 242 6.49 4.65 -7.08
CA GLY A 242 7.31 5.39 -8.04
C GLY A 242 8.81 5.15 -7.91
N VAL A 243 9.57 6.18 -8.25
CA VAL A 243 11.03 6.18 -8.22
C VAL A 243 11.50 6.66 -6.85
N CYS A 244 12.36 5.87 -6.22
CA CYS A 244 13.13 6.24 -5.04
C CYS A 244 14.60 6.48 -5.43
N PHE A 245 15.41 6.86 -4.45
CA PHE A 245 16.87 6.86 -4.56
C PHE A 245 17.46 6.01 -3.45
N ARG A 246 18.27 5.02 -3.82
CA ARG A 246 18.94 4.10 -2.89
C ARG A 246 20.40 4.46 -2.76
N ARG A 247 20.86 4.57 -1.53
CA ARG A 247 22.28 4.61 -1.16
C ARG A 247 22.58 3.29 -0.46
N HIS A 248 23.53 2.52 -0.97
CA HIS A 248 23.84 1.18 -0.48
C HIS A 248 25.35 1.01 -0.24
N GLY A 249 25.72 -0.08 0.44
CA GLY A 249 27.12 -0.43 0.67
C GLY A 249 27.82 0.45 1.71
N MET A 250 27.06 1.08 2.61
CA MET A 250 27.63 1.90 3.68
C MET A 250 28.08 1.00 4.82
N GLU A 251 29.38 1.01 5.14
CA GLU A 251 29.93 0.19 6.24
C GLU A 251 29.82 0.90 7.60
N ASP A 252 30.05 2.21 7.63
CA ASP A 252 30.07 2.99 8.86
C ASP A 252 28.69 3.58 9.19
N LEU A 253 28.22 3.32 10.41
CA LEU A 253 27.00 3.93 10.95
C LEU A 253 27.08 5.46 10.97
N SER A 254 28.27 6.05 11.16
CA SER A 254 28.45 7.51 11.21
C SER A 254 28.07 8.23 9.91
N SER A 255 28.06 7.49 8.80
CA SER A 255 27.72 7.98 7.46
C SER A 255 26.21 8.04 7.19
N LEU A 256 25.41 7.40 8.04
CA LEU A 256 23.96 7.36 7.93
C LEU A 256 23.34 8.62 8.52
N TRP A 257 22.18 9.01 8.02
CA TRP A 257 21.36 10.07 8.60
C TRP A 257 21.08 9.79 10.08
N ILE A 258 20.84 8.53 10.45
CA ILE A 258 20.55 8.17 11.83
C ILE A 258 21.68 8.59 12.78
N ALA A 259 22.95 8.60 12.37
CA ALA A 259 24.09 8.97 13.22
C ALA A 259 23.95 10.32 13.94
N LYS A 260 23.25 11.27 13.31
CA LYS A 260 23.00 12.61 13.86
C LYS A 260 21.77 12.67 14.78
N HIS A 261 20.88 11.68 14.68
CA HIS A 261 19.55 11.65 15.31
C HIS A 261 19.32 10.38 16.16
N VAL A 262 20.35 9.54 16.37
CA VAL A 262 20.30 8.18 16.94
C VAL A 262 19.62 8.15 18.30
N HIS A 263 20.00 9.07 19.18
CA HIS A 263 19.73 8.94 20.61
C HIS A 263 18.22 8.99 20.89
N LYS A 264 17.50 9.92 20.27
CA LYS A 264 16.05 10.04 20.46
C LYS A 264 15.27 8.86 19.88
N ILE A 265 15.71 8.29 18.76
CA ILE A 265 14.99 7.22 18.07
C ILE A 265 15.28 5.86 18.73
N LEU A 266 16.56 5.50 18.88
CA LEU A 266 16.93 4.18 19.40
C LEU A 266 16.66 4.01 20.89
N GLU A 267 16.62 5.11 21.65
CA GLU A 267 16.28 5.10 23.08
C GLU A 267 14.82 5.46 23.35
N ALA A 268 14.01 5.59 22.28
CA ALA A 268 12.59 5.81 22.44
C ALA A 268 11.96 4.66 23.26
N PRO A 269 11.13 4.98 24.26
CA PRO A 269 10.45 3.96 25.04
C PRO A 269 9.46 3.18 24.16
N LYS A 270 9.00 2.03 24.67
CA LYS A 270 7.92 1.28 24.03
C LYS A 270 6.71 2.20 23.77
N SER A 271 6.18 2.10 22.56
CA SER A 271 4.96 2.80 22.15
C SER A 271 3.71 1.94 22.41
N GLU A 272 2.57 2.60 22.53
CA GLU A 272 1.25 1.95 22.72
C GLU A 272 0.23 2.45 21.68
N ILE A 273 0.69 2.86 20.50
CA ILE A 273 -0.15 3.50 19.49
C ILE A 273 -1.16 2.51 18.91
N PHE A 274 -0.73 1.31 18.51
CA PHE A 274 -1.65 0.29 18.02
C PHE A 274 -2.49 -0.30 19.15
N SER A 275 -1.90 -0.53 20.31
CA SER A 275 -2.60 -1.06 21.48
C SER A 275 -3.76 -0.13 21.89
N ARG A 276 -3.50 1.16 22.09
CA ARG A 276 -4.54 2.16 22.42
C ARG A 276 -5.60 2.29 21.32
N LEU A 277 -5.20 2.23 20.05
CA LEU A 277 -6.14 2.22 18.92
C LEU A 277 -7.07 1.01 18.96
N LEU A 278 -6.56 -0.18 19.26
CA LEU A 278 -7.32 -1.42 19.18
C LEU A 278 -8.14 -1.68 20.44
N ASP A 279 -7.69 -1.25 21.61
CA ASP A 279 -8.38 -1.47 22.88
C ASP A 279 -9.71 -0.69 22.98
N ARG A 280 -9.87 0.38 22.19
CA ARG A 280 -11.16 1.09 22.02
C ARG A 280 -12.09 0.45 20.99
N LEU A 281 -11.65 -0.59 20.26
CA LEU A 281 -12.42 -1.21 19.18
C LEU A 281 -13.02 -2.53 19.61
N VAL A 282 -14.28 -2.75 19.26
CA VAL A 282 -14.89 -4.08 19.27
C VAL A 282 -14.65 -4.73 17.93
N VAL A 283 -13.95 -5.88 17.92
CA VAL A 283 -13.57 -6.58 16.69
C VAL A 283 -14.36 -7.88 16.53
N HIS A 284 -15.13 -7.99 15.45
CA HIS A 284 -15.79 -9.24 15.05
C HIS A 284 -15.06 -9.87 13.87
N ARG A 285 -14.75 -11.16 13.97
CA ARG A 285 -14.04 -11.91 12.91
C ARG A 285 -14.93 -13.01 12.36
N PHE A 286 -15.20 -12.94 11.05
CA PHE A 286 -15.99 -13.95 10.35
C PHE A 286 -15.10 -14.76 9.43
N GLN A 287 -15.02 -16.06 9.72
CA GLN A 287 -14.31 -17.03 8.88
C GLN A 287 -15.19 -17.53 7.74
N ALA A 288 -14.56 -17.91 6.63
CA ALA A 288 -15.26 -18.53 5.52
C ALA A 288 -15.90 -19.86 5.94
N GLY A 289 -17.16 -20.08 5.56
CA GLY A 289 -17.93 -21.27 5.89
C GLY A 289 -18.59 -21.25 7.28
N ALA A 290 -18.23 -20.31 8.15
CA ALA A 290 -18.82 -20.21 9.49
C ALA A 290 -20.14 -19.42 9.47
N PRO A 291 -21.17 -19.84 10.24
CA PRO A 291 -22.38 -19.06 10.41
C PRO A 291 -22.06 -17.70 11.06
N ARG A 292 -22.78 -16.65 10.64
CA ARG A 292 -22.54 -15.28 11.10
C ARG A 292 -23.74 -14.80 11.90
N ASN A 293 -23.52 -14.48 13.16
CA ASN A 293 -24.54 -13.86 14.00
C ASN A 293 -24.45 -12.34 13.91
N ILE A 294 -24.99 -11.78 12.82
CA ILE A 294 -25.03 -10.32 12.60
C ILE A 294 -25.86 -9.64 13.69
N SER A 295 -26.89 -10.31 14.21
CA SER A 295 -27.71 -9.75 15.30
C SER A 295 -26.90 -9.45 16.55
N ALA A 296 -26.03 -10.38 16.96
CA ALA A 296 -25.15 -10.18 18.11
C ALA A 296 -24.14 -9.04 17.94
N VAL A 297 -23.76 -8.69 16.70
CA VAL A 297 -22.87 -7.56 16.43
C VAL A 297 -23.52 -6.23 16.77
N PHE A 298 -24.83 -6.11 16.52
CA PHE A 298 -25.59 -4.87 16.64
C PHE A 298 -26.60 -4.88 17.79
N GLU A 299 -26.43 -5.78 18.77
CA GLU A 299 -27.36 -5.91 19.91
C GLU A 299 -27.43 -4.60 20.72
N ASP A 300 -26.32 -3.85 20.82
CA ASP A 300 -26.26 -2.51 21.45
C ASP A 300 -27.19 -1.46 20.80
N LEU A 301 -27.66 -1.76 19.59
CA LEU A 301 -28.57 -0.90 18.81
C LEU A 301 -30.03 -1.36 18.86
N LYS A 302 -30.33 -2.46 19.53
CA LYS A 302 -31.67 -3.03 19.58
C LYS A 302 -32.72 -2.06 20.11
N GLY A 303 -33.86 -1.99 19.42
CA GLY A 303 -34.97 -1.10 19.74
C GLY A 303 -34.70 0.39 19.44
N LYS A 304 -33.55 0.73 18.87
CA LYS A 304 -33.17 2.12 18.60
C LYS A 304 -33.60 2.56 17.21
N THR A 305 -33.84 3.86 17.09
CA THR A 305 -33.98 4.53 15.79
C THR A 305 -32.64 5.15 15.41
N VAL A 306 -32.16 4.89 14.19
CA VAL A 306 -30.84 5.33 13.72
C VAL A 306 -30.90 5.96 12.33
N SER A 307 -29.95 6.85 12.08
CA SER A 307 -29.53 7.26 10.74
C SER A 307 -28.27 6.48 10.34
N LEU A 308 -28.24 5.97 9.12
CA LEU A 308 -27.12 5.23 8.54
C LEU A 308 -26.46 6.03 7.41
N ASP A 309 -25.13 6.06 7.39
CA ASP A 309 -24.34 6.49 6.24
C ASP A 309 -23.39 5.36 5.86
N ILE A 310 -23.58 4.81 4.67
CA ILE A 310 -22.80 3.69 4.15
C ILE A 310 -21.94 4.20 2.99
N GLN A 311 -20.64 4.03 3.18
CA GLN A 311 -19.63 4.31 2.18
C GLN A 311 -19.03 2.97 1.74
N ASP A 312 -19.31 2.53 0.52
CA ASP A 312 -18.76 1.30 -0.03
C ASP A 312 -18.62 1.43 -1.56
N PRO A 313 -17.39 1.42 -2.12
CA PRO A 313 -17.15 1.65 -3.54
C PRO A 313 -17.83 0.64 -4.46
N TYR A 314 -18.23 -0.52 -3.95
CA TYR A 314 -18.76 -1.62 -4.74
C TYR A 314 -20.23 -1.93 -4.46
N VAL A 315 -20.89 -1.25 -3.51
CA VAL A 315 -22.27 -1.60 -3.10
C VAL A 315 -23.28 -1.56 -4.26
N ALA A 316 -23.06 -0.69 -5.25
CA ALA A 316 -23.92 -0.59 -6.42
C ALA A 316 -23.37 -1.27 -7.68
N ALA A 317 -22.16 -1.85 -7.62
CA ALA A 317 -21.39 -2.26 -8.80
C ALA A 317 -22.10 -3.33 -9.64
N GLN A 318 -22.74 -4.29 -8.98
CA GLN A 318 -23.47 -5.39 -9.61
C GLN A 318 -24.77 -5.68 -8.86
N HIS A 319 -25.71 -6.37 -9.50
CA HIS A 319 -26.97 -6.79 -8.88
C HIS A 319 -26.76 -7.48 -7.53
N ARG A 320 -25.82 -8.44 -7.48
CA ARG A 320 -25.48 -9.18 -6.26
C ARG A 320 -25.06 -8.27 -5.10
N ASN A 321 -24.34 -7.17 -5.37
CA ASN A 321 -23.87 -6.24 -4.33
C ASN A 321 -25.06 -5.51 -3.71
N ARG A 322 -26.04 -5.13 -4.54
CA ARG A 322 -27.29 -4.50 -4.09
C ARG A 322 -28.12 -5.48 -3.27
N GLU A 323 -28.27 -6.73 -3.72
CA GLU A 323 -28.97 -7.76 -2.93
C GLU A 323 -28.35 -7.95 -1.54
N LYS A 324 -27.02 -7.97 -1.46
CA LYS A 324 -26.30 -8.07 -0.19
C LYS A 324 -26.50 -6.87 0.72
N LEU A 325 -26.63 -5.65 0.17
CA LEU A 325 -27.08 -4.49 0.92
C LEU A 325 -28.49 -4.72 1.49
N GLY A 326 -29.43 -5.22 0.70
CA GLY A 326 -30.78 -5.55 1.17
C GLY A 326 -30.79 -6.60 2.29
N GLU A 327 -29.96 -7.63 2.17
CA GLU A 327 -29.76 -8.62 3.25
C GLU A 327 -29.22 -7.98 4.53
N PHE A 328 -28.25 -7.07 4.42
CA PHE A 328 -27.70 -6.35 5.56
C PHE A 328 -28.76 -5.48 6.25
N LEU A 329 -29.51 -4.68 5.49
CA LEU A 329 -30.60 -3.84 6.03
C LEU A 329 -31.71 -4.69 6.66
N ARG A 330 -32.03 -5.84 6.07
CA ARG A 330 -32.97 -6.82 6.66
C ARG A 330 -32.45 -7.36 7.98
N ALA A 331 -31.16 -7.71 8.05
CA ALA A 331 -30.55 -8.21 9.27
C ALA A 331 -30.62 -7.17 10.40
N LEU A 332 -30.35 -5.88 10.12
CA LEU A 332 -30.50 -4.82 11.12
C LEU A 332 -31.95 -4.71 11.64
N ARG A 333 -32.94 -4.77 10.75
CA ARG A 333 -34.36 -4.77 11.17
C ARG A 333 -34.74 -5.97 12.02
N GLN A 334 -34.13 -7.14 11.79
CA GLN A 334 -34.36 -8.32 12.62
C GLN A 334 -33.85 -8.15 14.06
N VAL A 335 -32.92 -7.21 14.30
CA VAL A 335 -32.47 -6.78 15.64
C VAL A 335 -33.36 -5.66 16.20
N ASP A 336 -34.51 -5.38 15.60
CA ASP A 336 -35.41 -4.28 16.02
C ASP A 336 -34.75 -2.89 15.90
N ILE A 337 -33.88 -2.71 14.91
CA ILE A 337 -33.29 -1.40 14.58
C ILE A 337 -34.19 -0.72 13.55
N SER A 338 -34.68 0.47 13.89
CA SER A 338 -35.47 1.31 12.98
C SER A 338 -34.56 2.29 12.24
N ILE A 339 -34.57 2.26 10.91
CA ILE A 339 -33.72 3.13 10.09
C ILE A 339 -34.56 4.30 9.54
N GLU A 340 -34.32 5.50 10.03
CA GLU A 340 -35.06 6.71 9.61
C GLU A 340 -34.48 7.36 8.36
N ARG A 341 -33.17 7.20 8.15
CA ARG A 341 -32.45 7.76 7.01
C ARG A 341 -31.29 6.85 6.64
N LEU A 342 -31.09 6.63 5.35
CA LEU A 342 -29.93 5.94 4.80
C LEU A 342 -29.28 6.82 3.74
N THR A 343 -28.01 7.16 3.94
CA THR A 343 -27.15 7.73 2.91
C THR A 343 -26.29 6.61 2.33
N LEU A 344 -26.23 6.52 1.00
CA LEU A 344 -25.39 5.56 0.27
C LEU A 344 -24.40 6.31 -0.63
N THR A 345 -23.11 6.06 -0.40
CA THR A 345 -22.00 6.56 -1.22
C THR A 345 -21.27 5.40 -1.88
N TRP A 346 -21.17 5.40 -3.21
CA TRP A 346 -20.56 4.33 -4.00
C TRP A 346 -19.77 4.91 -5.18
N ASN A 347 -18.85 4.13 -5.77
CA ASN A 347 -18.15 4.55 -6.99
C ASN A 347 -18.91 4.06 -8.24
N PRO A 348 -19.50 4.94 -9.06
CA PRO A 348 -20.27 4.51 -10.23
C PRO A 348 -19.44 3.79 -11.29
N ARG A 349 -18.11 3.99 -11.30
CA ARG A 349 -17.17 3.42 -12.27
C ARG A 349 -16.82 1.95 -11.99
N ASN A 350 -17.14 1.44 -10.80
CA ASN A 350 -16.84 0.06 -10.42
C ASN A 350 -17.87 -0.95 -10.94
N GLY A 351 -18.97 -0.49 -11.55
CA GLY A 351 -20.03 -1.34 -12.12
C GLY A 351 -20.14 -1.20 -13.64
N ASN A 352 -20.81 -2.18 -14.25
CA ASN A 352 -21.12 -2.16 -15.70
C ASN A 352 -22.42 -1.42 -16.02
N ASP A 353 -23.30 -1.27 -15.02
CA ASP A 353 -24.59 -0.59 -15.19
C ASP A 353 -24.41 0.92 -15.30
N HIS A 354 -25.31 1.57 -16.05
CA HIS A 354 -25.40 3.02 -16.05
C HIS A 354 -25.74 3.58 -14.67
N ARG A 355 -25.24 4.78 -14.35
CA ARG A 355 -25.42 5.46 -13.05
C ARG A 355 -26.89 5.51 -12.61
N GLN A 356 -27.82 5.75 -13.53
CA GLN A 356 -29.25 5.78 -13.23
C GLN A 356 -29.78 4.43 -12.76
N SER A 357 -29.45 3.34 -13.47
CA SER A 357 -29.85 1.98 -13.09
C SER A 357 -29.25 1.54 -11.76
N GLN A 358 -28.02 1.98 -11.46
CA GLN A 358 -27.40 1.78 -10.14
C GLN A 358 -28.24 2.46 -9.04
N SER A 359 -28.60 3.73 -9.22
CA SER A 359 -29.40 4.50 -8.28
C SER A 359 -30.81 3.92 -8.07
N GLU A 360 -31.49 3.55 -9.15
CA GLU A 360 -32.82 2.94 -9.10
C GLU A 360 -32.78 1.60 -8.36
N GLY A 361 -31.78 0.76 -8.65
CA GLY A 361 -31.58 -0.51 -7.97
C GLY A 361 -31.29 -0.36 -6.47
N LEU A 362 -30.42 0.58 -6.09
CA LEU A 362 -30.14 0.87 -4.68
C LEU A 362 -31.37 1.37 -3.94
N ARG A 363 -32.15 2.27 -4.55
CA ARG A 363 -33.40 2.77 -3.96
C ARG A 363 -34.43 1.65 -3.79
N SER A 364 -34.64 0.84 -4.83
CA SER A 364 -35.61 -0.26 -4.82
C SER A 364 -35.30 -1.29 -3.73
N ILE A 365 -34.02 -1.67 -3.58
CA ILE A 365 -33.62 -2.62 -2.53
C ILE A 365 -33.68 -2.00 -1.14
N SER A 366 -33.33 -0.72 -0.99
CA SER A 366 -33.20 -0.12 0.34
C SER A 366 -34.54 0.32 0.92
N GLN A 367 -35.40 0.99 0.14
CA GLN A 367 -36.62 1.64 0.63
C GLN A 367 -37.55 0.73 1.48
N PRO A 368 -37.74 -0.56 1.16
CA PRO A 368 -38.57 -1.46 1.99
C PRO A 368 -38.06 -1.66 3.42
N HIS A 369 -36.80 -1.30 3.71
CA HIS A 369 -36.16 -1.46 5.01
C HIS A 369 -36.12 -0.18 5.84
N LEU A 370 -36.68 0.92 5.35
CA LEU A 370 -36.65 2.21 6.03
C LEU A 370 -38.05 2.70 6.38
N SER A 371 -38.12 3.53 7.43
CA SER A 371 -39.31 4.34 7.71
C SER A 371 -39.26 5.73 7.09
N GLY A 372 -38.09 6.16 6.58
CA GLY A 372 -37.89 7.46 5.95
C GLY A 372 -37.09 7.40 4.65
N ASP A 373 -36.15 8.32 4.46
CA ASP A 373 -35.58 8.62 3.15
C ASP A 373 -34.28 7.86 2.84
N VAL A 374 -34.14 7.47 1.58
CA VAL A 374 -32.88 7.00 0.99
C VAL A 374 -32.23 8.14 0.18
N VAL A 375 -31.07 8.59 0.64
CA VAL A 375 -30.21 9.59 -0.01
C VAL A 375 -29.11 8.86 -0.77
N LEU A 376 -28.97 9.17 -2.05
CA LEU A 376 -28.00 8.54 -2.94
C LEU A 376 -26.96 9.58 -3.36
N SER A 377 -25.69 9.34 -3.01
CA SER A 377 -24.57 10.23 -3.25
C SER A 377 -23.50 9.48 -4.06
N PRO A 378 -23.64 9.36 -5.40
CA PRO A 378 -22.61 8.75 -6.22
C PRO A 378 -21.31 9.53 -6.06
N TRP A 379 -20.21 8.82 -5.78
CA TRP A 379 -18.91 9.44 -5.59
C TRP A 379 -18.40 10.04 -6.90
N GLU A 380 -17.91 11.27 -6.80
CA GLU A 380 -17.28 12.00 -7.89
C GLU A 380 -15.83 12.30 -7.49
N PRO A 381 -14.83 11.74 -8.18
CA PRO A 381 -13.43 11.95 -7.81
C PRO A 381 -13.04 13.41 -7.96
N SER A 382 -12.54 14.00 -6.88
CA SER A 382 -11.65 15.17 -6.99
C SER A 382 -10.22 14.73 -7.29
N ARG A 383 -9.38 15.65 -7.78
CA ARG A 383 -7.98 15.34 -8.10
C ARG A 383 -7.23 14.88 -6.84
N GLY A 384 -6.76 13.63 -6.84
CA GLY A 384 -6.02 13.04 -5.71
C GLY A 384 -6.90 12.35 -4.67
N GLU A 385 -8.23 12.29 -4.85
CA GLU A 385 -9.10 11.57 -3.92
C GLU A 385 -9.22 10.09 -4.30
N HIS A 386 -9.08 9.25 -3.27
CA HIS A 386 -9.21 7.81 -3.36
C HIS A 386 -10.43 7.36 -2.54
N PHE A 387 -11.32 6.58 -3.17
CA PHE A 387 -12.50 6.04 -2.50
C PHE A 387 -12.40 4.51 -2.39
N HIS A 388 -11.79 4.07 -1.29
CA HIS A 388 -11.55 2.65 -0.98
C HIS A 388 -12.20 2.22 0.34
N ASP A 389 -12.56 3.19 1.18
CA ASP A 389 -13.11 2.96 2.49
C ASP A 389 -14.49 2.30 2.42
N ARG A 390 -14.69 1.32 3.31
CA ARG A 390 -15.89 0.49 3.43
C ARG A 390 -16.42 0.68 4.85
N ILE A 391 -17.21 1.72 5.06
CA ILE A 391 -17.58 2.20 6.39
C ILE A 391 -19.10 2.28 6.49
N VAL A 392 -19.62 1.85 7.63
CA VAL A 392 -20.99 2.15 8.05
C VAL A 392 -20.93 3.05 9.27
N HIS A 393 -21.36 4.29 9.11
CA HIS A 393 -21.62 5.22 10.19
C HIS A 393 -23.06 5.08 10.66
N ILE A 394 -23.24 4.92 11.97
CA ILE A 394 -24.55 4.78 12.61
C ILE A 394 -24.68 5.91 13.62
N ARG A 395 -25.78 6.66 13.56
CA ARG A 395 -26.10 7.70 14.54
C ARG A 395 -27.43 7.38 15.19
N GLU A 396 -27.44 7.22 16.51
CA GLU A 396 -28.67 7.02 17.28
C GLU A 396 -29.45 8.33 17.40
N LYS A 397 -30.75 8.25 17.14
CA LYS A 397 -31.69 9.35 17.40
C LYS A 397 -31.98 9.42 18.90
N GLY A 398 -31.81 10.60 19.49
CA GLY A 398 -32.08 10.85 20.90
C GLY A 398 -30.79 11.06 21.70
N SER A 399 -29.99 10.00 21.88
CA SER A 399 -28.71 10.10 22.62
C SER A 399 -27.63 10.86 21.85
N GLY A 400 -27.68 10.82 20.50
CA GLY A 400 -26.64 11.34 19.63
C GLY A 400 -25.39 10.46 19.56
N ALA A 401 -25.38 9.29 20.22
CA ALA A 401 -24.28 8.34 20.16
C ALA A 401 -23.99 7.94 18.71
N THR A 402 -22.70 7.75 18.41
CA THR A 402 -22.28 7.37 17.06
C THR A 402 -21.42 6.13 17.07
N TRP A 403 -21.58 5.31 16.03
CA TRP A 403 -20.75 4.16 15.77
C TRP A 403 -20.11 4.31 14.40
N ARG A 404 -18.82 3.97 14.32
CA ARG A 404 -18.11 3.75 13.06
C ARG A 404 -17.85 2.26 12.95
N VAL A 405 -18.25 1.66 11.84
CA VAL A 405 -18.05 0.24 11.55
C VAL A 405 -17.22 0.13 10.27
N ASP A 406 -15.94 -0.17 10.40
CA ASP A 406 -15.08 -0.45 9.25
C ASP A 406 -15.24 -1.93 8.84
N VAL A 407 -15.61 -2.17 7.58
CA VAL A 407 -15.91 -3.49 7.00
C VAL A 407 -14.79 -3.88 6.03
N THR A 408 -13.92 -4.82 6.40
CA THR A 408 -12.65 -5.06 5.66
C THR A 408 -12.82 -5.35 4.18
N SER A 409 -13.94 -5.93 3.76
CA SER A 409 -14.17 -6.38 2.39
C SER A 409 -15.53 -5.99 1.82
N GLY A 410 -16.19 -4.99 2.42
CA GLY A 410 -17.48 -4.48 1.96
C GLY A 410 -18.66 -5.29 2.47
N ILE A 411 -19.86 -4.74 2.27
CA ILE A 411 -21.12 -5.31 2.77
C ILE A 411 -21.43 -6.64 2.06
N ASP A 412 -21.04 -6.78 0.80
CA ASP A 412 -21.22 -8.01 0.04
C ASP A 412 -20.50 -9.20 0.67
N ASN A 413 -19.26 -9.00 1.10
CA ASN A 413 -18.52 -10.02 1.83
C ASN A 413 -19.00 -10.17 3.27
N LEU A 414 -19.52 -9.12 3.92
CA LEU A 414 -20.16 -9.20 5.24
C LEU A 414 -21.44 -10.07 5.23
N MET A 415 -22.17 -10.06 4.12
CA MET A 415 -23.40 -10.85 3.95
C MET A 415 -23.18 -12.15 3.17
N SER A 416 -21.92 -12.58 2.99
CA SER A 416 -21.56 -13.83 2.32
C SER A 416 -20.80 -14.76 3.25
N TYR A 417 -21.44 -15.83 3.74
CA TYR A 417 -20.82 -16.78 4.67
C TYR A 417 -19.58 -17.48 4.07
N GLN A 418 -19.48 -17.59 2.75
CA GLN A 418 -18.35 -18.23 2.06
C GLN A 418 -17.08 -17.36 2.01
N LYS A 419 -17.16 -16.09 2.42
CA LYS A 419 -16.04 -15.15 2.42
C LYS A 419 -15.50 -14.97 3.83
N GLN A 420 -14.29 -14.44 3.93
CA GLN A 420 -13.78 -13.90 5.19
C GLN A 420 -14.14 -12.43 5.28
N CYS A 421 -14.48 -11.94 6.47
CA CYS A 421 -14.74 -10.52 6.72
C CYS A 421 -14.48 -10.20 8.19
N ASN A 422 -13.89 -9.05 8.48
CA ASN A 422 -13.80 -8.54 9.85
C ASN A 422 -14.54 -7.21 9.95
N LEU A 423 -15.05 -6.93 11.15
CA LEU A 423 -15.60 -5.63 11.53
C LEU A 423 -14.74 -5.03 12.62
N PHE A 424 -14.44 -3.75 12.48
CA PHE A 424 -13.88 -2.93 13.55
C PHE A 424 -14.92 -1.88 13.92
N ILE A 425 -15.44 -1.97 15.15
CA ILE A 425 -16.51 -1.11 15.63
C ILE A 425 -15.95 -0.18 16.69
N GLU A 426 -16.11 1.12 16.45
CA GLU A 426 -15.76 2.19 17.38
C GLU A 426 -17.03 2.93 17.77
N LYS A 427 -17.22 3.18 19.06
CA LYS A 427 -18.35 3.94 19.60
C LYS A 427 -17.84 5.26 20.18
N PHE A 428 -18.45 6.37 19.79
CA PHE A 428 -18.15 7.72 20.27
C PHE A 428 -19.29 8.29 21.10
#